data_AF-A0A7U9XHQ9-F1
#
_entry.id   AF-A0A7U9XHQ9-F1
#
_cell.length_a   1.000
_cell.length_b   1.000
_cell.length_c   1.000
_cell.angle_alpha   90.00
_cell.angle_beta   90.00
_cell.angle_gamma   90.00
#
_symmetry.space_group_name_H-M   'P 1'
#
loop_
_entity.id
_entity.type
_entity.pdbx_description
1 polymer ?
#
loop_
_entity_poly.entity_id
_entity_poly.type
_entity_poly.pdbx_seq_one_letter_code
_entity_poly.pdbx_strand_id
1 'polypeptide(L)' 'MKLNNRVPHCSECEYAKMYDYSKKIYYCDHVDRVDDMGKLGVGELPKGSPEWCPLRSNENR' A
#
# COMPACT_ATOMS: atom_id res chain seq x y z
N MET A 1 -13.71 20.24 1.69
CA MET A 1 -12.69 19.78 2.66
C MET A 1 -11.54 19.20 1.84
N LYS A 2 -10.30 19.68 2.04
CA LYS A 2 -9.12 19.31 1.24
C LYS A 2 -8.77 17.85 1.49
N LEU A 3 -9.24 16.93 0.66
CA LEU A 3 -8.75 15.54 0.63
C LEU A 3 -7.44 15.54 -0.16
N ASN A 4 -6.35 15.90 0.50
CA ASN A 4 -5.02 15.61 0.00
C ASN A 4 -4.75 14.10 0.23
N ASN A 5 -5.61 13.23 -0.30
CA ASN A 5 -5.56 11.77 -0.11
C ASN A 5 -4.55 11.14 -1.06
N ARG A 6 -3.37 11.74 -1.22
CA ARG A 6 -2.23 11.04 -1.79
C ARG A 6 -1.46 10.49 -0.62
N VAL A 7 -1.45 9.17 -0.47
CA VAL A 7 -0.39 8.50 0.28
C VAL A 7 0.77 8.36 -0.70
N PRO A 8 1.83 9.20 -0.60
CA PRO A 8 2.95 9.13 -1.54
C PRO A 8 3.77 7.85 -1.32
N HIS A 9 3.82 7.33 -0.08
CA HIS A 9 4.65 6.20 0.31
C HIS A 9 3.87 5.15 1.09
N CYS A 10 4.05 3.87 0.79
CA CYS A 10 3.44 2.79 1.57
C CYS A 10 3.89 2.77 3.05
N SER A 11 5.01 3.40 3.40
CA SER A 11 5.43 3.63 4.79
C SER A 11 4.51 4.55 5.59
N GLU A 12 3.74 5.38 4.92
CA GLU A 12 2.80 6.33 5.52
C GLU A 12 1.34 5.86 5.36
N CYS A 13 1.14 4.65 4.85
CA CYS A 13 -0.18 4.07 4.61
C CYS A 13 -0.66 3.29 5.84
N GLU A 14 -1.83 3.64 6.39
CA GLU A 14 -2.43 2.93 7.53
C GLU A 14 -2.78 1.47 7.21
N TYR A 15 -2.98 1.16 5.92
CA TYR A 15 -3.27 -0.17 5.42
C TYR A 15 -2.01 -1.02 5.21
N ALA A 16 -0.80 -0.45 5.33
CA ALA A 16 0.43 -1.21 5.23
C ALA A 16 0.66 -2.00 6.53
N LYS A 17 0.61 -3.33 6.41
CA LYS A 17 0.90 -4.29 7.49
C LYS A 17 2.26 -4.91 7.28
N MET A 18 2.99 -5.11 8.36
CA MET A 18 4.27 -5.82 8.37
C MET A 18 4.09 -7.12 9.14
N TYR A 19 4.53 -8.22 8.53
CA TYR A 19 4.54 -9.54 9.13
C TYR A 19 5.98 -10.05 9.17
N ASP A 20 6.41 -10.55 10.34
CA ASP A 20 7.73 -11.13 10.52
C ASP A 20 7.61 -12.64 10.72
N TYR A 21 7.70 -13.37 9.61
CA TYR A 21 7.77 -14.84 9.58
C TYR A 21 9.12 -15.26 9.01
N SER A 22 10.20 -15.03 9.77
CA SER A 22 11.60 -15.20 9.37
C SER A 22 12.15 -14.15 8.40
N LYS A 23 11.28 -13.41 7.72
CA LYS A 23 11.60 -12.20 6.95
C LYS A 23 10.51 -11.18 7.19
N LYS A 24 10.87 -9.90 7.26
CA LYS A 24 9.91 -8.79 7.26
C LYS A 24 9.24 -8.74 5.90
N ILE A 25 7.95 -9.04 5.83
CA ILE A 25 7.16 -8.95 4.60
C ILE A 25 6.06 -7.93 4.84
N TYR A 26 5.95 -7.01 3.89
CA TYR A 26 4.96 -5.95 3.93
C TYR A 26 3.80 -6.27 2.99
N TYR A 27 2.59 -6.01 3.45
CA TYR A 27 1.35 -6.25 2.74
C TYR A 27 0.40 -5.06 2.87
N CYS A 28 -0.48 -4.90 1.90
CA CYS A 28 -1.58 -3.97 1.89
C CYS A 28 -2.85 -4.72 2.30
N ASP A 29 -3.42 -4.34 3.44
CA ASP A 29 -4.66 -4.91 3.97
C ASP A 29 -5.88 -4.06 3.59
N HIS A 30 -5.78 -3.31 2.48
CA HIS A 30 -6.92 -2.56 1.97
C HIS A 30 -7.96 -3.54 1.39
N VAL A 31 -9.24 -3.28 1.64
CA VAL A 31 -10.35 -4.12 1.16
C VAL A 31 -10.52 -4.04 -0.35
N ASP A 32 -10.35 -2.85 -0.94
CA ASP A 32 -10.39 -2.63 -2.39
C ASP A 32 -9.04 -2.92 -3.09
N ARG A 33 -8.14 -3.71 -2.48
CA ARG A 33 -6.90 -4.08 -3.15
C ARG A 33 -7.22 -4.86 -4.44
N VAL A 34 -6.58 -4.48 -5.54
CA VAL A 34 -6.79 -5.13 -6.85
C VAL A 34 -5.99 -6.44 -6.94
N ASP A 35 -4.93 -6.57 -6.12
CA ASP A 35 -4.12 -7.78 -6.01
C ASP A 35 -4.57 -8.62 -4.80
N ASP A 36 -4.88 -9.90 -5.04
CA ASP A 36 -5.34 -10.83 -3.99
C ASP A 36 -4.31 -11.01 -2.87
N MET A 37 -3.02 -10.99 -3.23
CA MET A 37 -1.93 -11.16 -2.28
C MET A 37 -1.63 -9.88 -1.50
N GLY A 38 -1.87 -8.70 -2.08
CA GLY A 38 -1.61 -7.40 -1.47
C GLY A 38 -0.13 -7.18 -1.12
N LYS A 39 0.81 -7.93 -1.70
CA LYS A 39 2.21 -7.92 -1.25
C LYS A 39 2.93 -6.65 -1.70
N LEU A 40 3.41 -5.86 -0.74
CA LEU A 40 4.14 -4.61 -1.00
C LEU A 40 5.63 -4.84 -1.22
N GLY A 41 6.25 -5.74 -0.46
CA GLY A 41 7.70 -5.95 -0.50
C GLY A 41 8.23 -6.88 0.58
N VAL A 42 9.51 -7.24 0.48
CA VAL A 42 10.23 -8.02 1.49
C VAL A 42 11.43 -7.20 1.96
N GLY A 43 11.64 -7.09 3.26
CA GLY A 43 12.74 -6.33 3.88
C GLY A 43 12.44 -4.84 4.02
N GLU A 44 11.95 -4.20 2.96
CA GLU A 44 11.63 -2.77 2.93
C GLU A 44 10.28 -2.48 2.28
N LEU A 45 9.67 -1.35 2.67
CA LEU A 45 8.47 -0.83 2.03
C LEU A 45 8.86 -0.08 0.75
N PRO A 46 8.07 -0.21 -0.33
CA PRO A 46 8.33 0.54 -1.54
C PRO A 46 8.21 2.05 -1.26
N LYS A 47 9.13 2.81 -1.86
CA LYS A 47 9.14 4.28 -1.85
C LYS A 47 7.98 4.89 -2.65
N GLY A 48 7.02 4.11 -3.12
CA GLY A 48 5.89 4.64 -3.85
C GLY A 48 4.72 3.67 -3.80
N SER A 49 3.55 4.16 -4.18
CA SER A 49 2.35 3.34 -4.29
C SER A 49 2.46 2.38 -5.49
N PRO A 50 2.28 1.06 -5.29
CA PRO A 50 2.24 0.09 -6.38
C PRO A 50 1.16 0.40 -7.42
N GLU A 51 1.33 -0.07 -8.66
CA GLU A 51 0.37 0.21 -9.76
C GLU A 51 -1.04 -0.26 -9.43
N TRP A 52 -1.14 -1.42 -8.80
CA TRP A 52 -2.36 -2.05 -8.34
C TRP A 52 -2.94 -1.45 -7.06
N CYS A 53 -2.25 -0.50 -6.43
CA CYS A 53 -2.72 0.09 -5.18
C CYS A 53 -4.00 0.89 -5.45
N PRO A 54 -5.12 0.60 -4.77
CA PRO A 54 -6.37 1.31 -5.00
C PRO A 54 -6.27 2.80 -4.68
N LEU A 55 -5.34 3.18 -3.82
CA LEU A 55 -5.09 4.58 -3.45
C LEU A 55 -4.14 5.31 -4.42
N ARG A 56 -3.58 4.62 -5.42
CA ARG A 56 -2.64 5.22 -6.38
C ARG A 56 -3.33 6.13 -7.39
N SER A 57 -4.58 5.86 -7.74
CA SER A 57 -5.27 6.58 -8.81
C SER A 57 -6.73 6.85 -8.46
N ASN A 58 -6.94 7.93 -7.71
CA ASN A 58 -8.26 8.54 -7.54
C ASN A 58 -8.24 9.93 -8.19
N GLU A 59 -7.79 10.00 -9.44
CA GLU A 59 -8.05 11.14 -10.32
C GLU A 59 -8.95 10.59 -11.42
N ASN A 60 -10.19 11.11 -11.50
CA ASN A 60 -11.32 10.72 -12.36
C ASN A 60 -12.17 9.50 -11.96
N ARG A 61 -13.25 9.76 -11.20
CA ARG A 61 -14.61 9.48 -11.68
C ARG A 61 -15.61 10.48 -11.12
#